data_AF-A0A258AX89-F1
#
_entry.id   AF-A0A258AX89-F1
#
_cell.length_a   1.000
_cell.length_b   1.000
_cell.length_c   1.000
_cell.angle_alpha   90.00
_cell.angle_beta   90.00
_cell.angle_gamma   90.00
#
_symmetry.space_group_name_H-M   'P 1'
#
loop_
_entity.id
_entity.type
_entity.pdbx_description
1 polymer ?
#
loop_
_entity_poly.entity_id
_entity_poly.type
_entity_poly.pdbx_seq_one_letter_code
_entity_poly.pdbx_strand_id
1 'polypeptide(L)'
;MLNEFKAFILKGNVVDLSTGVIIGAAFGTIVTAFTKGIITPLLQAIGGNPNVSLGIKIGELVNEKGEVSPNLLDIGMVINSVIGFLITAAVIFFVIVKPVNTLMAKMKRAEDVAPPPPPAADIVLLTEIRDLLKK
;
A
#
# COMPACT_ATOMS: atom_id res chain seq x y z
N MET A 1 -32.06 -14.22 -2.30
CA MET A 1 -30.83 -13.98 -3.09
C MET A 1 -30.60 -12.51 -3.44
N LEU A 2 -31.30 -11.90 -4.43
CA LEU A 2 -31.05 -10.51 -4.85
C LEU A 2 -31.32 -9.45 -3.76
N ASN A 3 -32.40 -9.61 -2.99
CA ASN A 3 -32.71 -8.72 -1.87
C ASN A 3 -31.75 -8.89 -0.69
N GLU A 4 -31.28 -10.11 -0.44
CA GLU A 4 -30.26 -10.42 0.60
C GLU A 4 -28.88 -9.89 0.19
N PHE A 5 -28.53 -9.99 -1.08
CA PHE A 5 -27.29 -9.44 -1.64
C PHE A 5 -27.30 -7.91 -1.59
N LYS A 6 -28.41 -7.27 -1.93
CA LYS A 6 -28.59 -5.82 -1.79
C LYS A 6 -28.49 -5.40 -0.32
N ALA A 7 -29.13 -6.12 0.61
CA ALA A 7 -29.04 -5.87 2.05
C ALA A 7 -27.60 -6.06 2.59
N PHE A 8 -26.84 -7.02 2.04
CA PHE A 8 -25.45 -7.26 2.37
C PHE A 8 -24.53 -6.13 1.90
N ILE A 9 -24.70 -5.64 0.67
CA ILE A 9 -23.93 -4.51 0.13
C ILE A 9 -24.28 -3.20 0.85
N LEU A 10 -25.56 -2.98 1.18
CA LEU A 10 -26.00 -1.78 1.90
C LEU A 10 -25.49 -1.70 3.34
N LYS A 11 -24.88 -2.78 3.86
CA LYS A 11 -24.11 -2.76 5.09
C LYS A 11 -22.80 -2.00 4.80
N GLY A 12 -22.85 -0.66 4.85
CA GLY A 12 -21.88 0.30 4.28
C GLY A 12 -20.39 -0.05 4.42
N ASN A 13 -19.99 -0.75 5.48
CA ASN A 13 -18.64 -1.29 5.65
C ASN A 13 -18.14 -2.16 4.48
N VAL A 14 -19.03 -2.87 3.76
CA VAL A 14 -18.65 -3.73 2.62
C VAL A 14 -18.28 -2.90 1.38
N VAL A 15 -19.00 -1.81 1.12
CA VAL A 15 -18.76 -0.95 -0.05
C VAL A 15 -17.46 -0.19 0.11
N ASP A 16 -17.19 0.37 1.30
CA ASP A 16 -15.97 1.10 1.58
C ASP A 16 -14.74 0.19 1.51
N LEU A 17 -14.84 -1.02 2.09
CA LEU A 17 -13.78 -2.01 2.03
C LEU A 17 -13.51 -2.49 0.60
N SER A 18 -14.58 -2.80 -0.16
CA SER A 18 -14.44 -3.26 -1.55
C SER A 18 -13.80 -2.19 -2.42
N THR A 19 -14.21 -0.94 -2.26
CA THR A 19 -13.66 0.20 -3.00
C THR A 19 -12.18 0.40 -2.68
N GLY A 20 -11.79 0.34 -1.39
CA GLY A 20 -10.39 0.43 -0.97
C GLY A 20 -9.49 -0.65 -1.59
N VAL A 21 -9.98 -1.90 -1.64
CA VAL A 21 -9.22 -3.03 -2.22
C VAL A 21 -9.04 -2.88 -3.73
N ILE A 22 -10.11 -2.51 -4.45
CA ILE A 22 -10.06 -2.34 -5.93
C ILE A 22 -9.12 -1.19 -6.30
N ILE A 23 -9.24 -0.05 -5.61
CA ILE A 23 -8.37 1.11 -5.83
C ILE A 23 -6.91 0.75 -5.51
N GLY A 24 -6.66 0.07 -4.38
CA GLY A 24 -5.33 -0.38 -3.99
C GLY A 24 -4.68 -1.29 -5.05
N ALA A 25 -5.44 -2.25 -5.59
CA ALA A 25 -4.97 -3.13 -6.64
C ALA A 25 -4.62 -2.38 -7.94
N ALA A 26 -5.50 -1.47 -8.39
CA ALA A 26 -5.28 -0.69 -9.60
C ALA A 26 -4.05 0.24 -9.48
N PHE A 27 -3.88 0.91 -8.34
CA PHE A 27 -2.70 1.74 -8.09
C PHE A 27 -1.41 0.91 -8.03
N GLY A 28 -1.46 -0.28 -7.44
CA GLY A 28 -0.32 -1.21 -7.44
C GLY A 28 0.18 -1.52 -8.85
N THR A 29 -0.72 -1.69 -9.82
CA THR A 29 -0.35 -1.89 -11.23
C THR A 29 0.33 -0.66 -11.84
N ILE A 30 -0.20 0.55 -11.60
CA ILE A 30 0.39 1.80 -12.12
C ILE A 30 1.82 1.97 -11.57
N VAL A 31 1.98 1.78 -10.27
CA VAL A 31 3.28 1.90 -9.60
C VAL A 31 4.25 0.84 -10.13
N THR A 32 3.81 -0.39 -10.30
CA THR A 32 4.63 -1.47 -10.88
C THR A 32 5.08 -1.13 -12.31
N ALA A 33 4.17 -0.61 -13.13
CA ALA A 33 4.49 -0.20 -14.50
C ALA A 33 5.50 0.95 -14.55
N PHE A 34 5.36 1.94 -13.66
CA PHE A 34 6.32 3.03 -13.53
C PHE A 34 7.70 2.54 -13.07
N THR A 35 7.76 1.71 -12.04
CA THR A 35 9.03 1.17 -11.53
C THR A 35 9.71 0.32 -12.59
N LYS A 36 9.00 -0.61 -13.23
CA LYS A 36 9.58 -1.47 -14.27
C LYS A 36 9.95 -0.70 -15.54
N GLY A 37 9.14 0.27 -15.93
CA GLY A 37 9.31 1.01 -17.19
C GLY A 37 10.35 2.13 -17.13
N ILE A 38 10.56 2.73 -15.96
CA ILE A 38 11.44 3.90 -15.82
C ILE A 38 12.58 3.61 -14.84
N ILE A 39 12.27 3.13 -13.64
CA ILE A 39 13.28 2.95 -12.59
C ILE A 39 14.22 1.79 -12.90
N THR A 40 13.70 0.62 -13.27
CA THR A 40 14.51 -0.55 -13.62
C THR A 40 15.53 -0.27 -14.74
N PRO A 41 15.18 0.33 -15.89
CA PRO A 41 16.18 0.66 -16.92
C PRO A 41 17.17 1.75 -16.48
N LEU A 42 16.75 2.73 -15.67
CA LEU A 42 17.67 3.71 -15.07
C LEU A 42 18.69 3.05 -14.12
N LEU A 43 18.23 2.12 -13.29
CA LEU A 43 19.11 1.33 -12.42
C LEU A 43 20.05 0.44 -13.24
N GLN A 44 19.58 -0.16 -14.33
CA GLN A 44 20.42 -0.93 -15.24
C GLN A 44 21.46 -0.06 -15.96
N ALA A 45 21.13 1.19 -16.29
CA ALA A 45 22.04 2.13 -16.94
C ALA A 45 23.15 2.64 -16.00
N ILE A 46 22.84 2.82 -14.70
CA ILE A 46 23.78 3.37 -13.69
C ILE A 46 24.54 2.26 -12.95
N GLY A 47 23.89 1.12 -12.70
CA GLY A 47 24.37 0.03 -11.84
C GLY A 47 25.27 -1.01 -12.53
N GLY A 48 25.57 -0.84 -13.81
CA GLY A 48 26.31 -1.83 -14.58
C GLY A 48 25.46 -3.06 -14.91
N ASN A 49 25.76 -3.64 -16.06
CA ASN A 49 25.08 -4.77 -16.70
C ASN A 49 24.47 -5.78 -15.69
N PRO A 50 23.19 -6.20 -15.82
CA PRO A 50 22.62 -7.30 -15.03
C PRO A 50 23.40 -8.63 -15.18
N ASN A 51 24.35 -8.69 -16.12
CA ASN A 51 25.30 -9.78 -16.28
C ASN A 51 26.52 -9.71 -15.35
N VAL A 52 26.58 -8.82 -14.35
CA VAL A 52 27.48 -9.03 -13.19
C VAL A 52 26.87 -10.13 -12.33
N SER A 53 26.84 -11.32 -12.91
CA SER A 53 26.60 -12.57 -12.24
C SER A 53 27.74 -12.77 -11.25
N LEU A 54 27.53 -12.28 -10.02
CA LEU A 54 27.97 -12.98 -8.81
C LEU A 54 27.11 -14.25 -8.59
N GLY A 55 26.56 -14.81 -9.68
CA GLY A 55 25.94 -16.11 -9.76
C GLY A 55 26.96 -17.19 -9.50
N ILE A 56 26.95 -17.69 -8.26
CA ILE A 56 27.48 -19.02 -7.97
C ILE A 56 26.60 -19.98 -8.79
N LYS A 57 27.21 -20.74 -9.72
CA LYS A 57 26.53 -21.85 -10.40
C LYS A 57 26.20 -22.89 -9.33
N ILE A 58 24.91 -23.03 -9.02
CA ILE A 58 24.45 -24.01 -8.01
C ILE A 58 24.08 -25.34 -8.68
N GLY A 59 23.93 -25.36 -10.01
CA GLY A 59 23.71 -26.56 -10.80
C GLY A 59 23.21 -26.27 -12.21
N GLU A 60 22.76 -27.31 -12.90
CA GLU A 60 22.09 -27.24 -14.19
C GLU A 60 20.63 -27.64 -14.00
N LEU A 61 19.69 -26.79 -14.44
CA LEU A 61 18.28 -27.15 -14.49
C LEU A 61 17.99 -27.66 -15.89
N VAL A 62 17.61 -28.93 -15.98
CA VAL A 62 17.07 -29.53 -17.20
C VAL A 62 15.55 -29.32 -17.16
N ASN A 63 15.02 -28.54 -18.10
CA ASN A 63 13.58 -28.39 -18.23
C ASN A 63 12.95 -29.67 -18.85
N GLU A 64 11.61 -29.81 -18.79
CA GLU A 64 10.90 -30.98 -19.36
C GLU A 64 11.14 -31.17 -20.88
N LYS A 65 11.75 -30.19 -21.55
CA LYS A 65 12.12 -30.20 -22.97
C LYS A 65 13.60 -30.56 -23.22
N GLY A 66 14.36 -30.88 -22.18
CA GLY A 66 15.76 -31.29 -22.29
C GLY A 66 16.76 -30.15 -22.51
N GLU A 67 16.34 -28.89 -22.37
CA GLU A 67 17.24 -27.74 -22.48
C GLU A 67 17.93 -27.51 -21.13
N VAL A 68 19.26 -27.53 -21.17
CA VAL A 68 20.10 -27.31 -19.99
C VAL A 68 20.25 -25.81 -19.78
N SER A 69 19.55 -25.27 -18.79
CA SER A 69 19.70 -23.88 -18.38
C SER A 69 20.61 -23.80 -17.15
N PRO A 70 21.67 -22.98 -17.15
CA PRO A 70 22.53 -22.82 -15.99
C PRO A 70 21.72 -22.23 -14.83
N ASN A 71 21.69 -22.92 -13.68
CA ASN A 71 21.04 -22.43 -12.47
C ASN A 71 21.97 -21.43 -11.77
N LEU A 72 21.81 -20.17 -12.12
CA LEU A 72 22.60 -19.07 -11.61
C LEU A 72 21.87 -18.45 -10.41
N LEU A 73 22.49 -18.47 -9.23
CA LEU A 73 21.98 -17.70 -8.09
C LEU A 73 22.38 -16.23 -8.24
N ASP A 74 21.59 -15.47 -8.99
CA ASP A 74 21.90 -14.08 -9.27
C ASP A 74 21.61 -13.16 -8.07
N ILE A 75 22.62 -12.96 -7.24
CA ILE A 75 22.59 -12.01 -6.12
C ILE A 75 22.38 -10.56 -6.63
N GLY A 76 22.84 -10.25 -7.85
CA GLY A 76 22.65 -8.95 -8.48
C GLY A 76 21.17 -8.67 -8.76
N MET A 77 20.42 -9.67 -9.20
CA MET A 77 18.96 -9.58 -9.38
C MET A 77 18.22 -9.32 -8.06
N VAL A 78 18.65 -9.93 -6.96
CA VAL A 78 18.06 -9.71 -5.63
C VAL A 78 18.31 -8.27 -5.17
N ILE A 79 19.55 -7.78 -5.27
CA ILE A 79 19.91 -6.41 -4.91
C ILE A 79 19.11 -5.40 -5.76
N ASN A 80 19.03 -5.61 -7.07
CA ASN A 80 18.25 -4.76 -7.95
C ASN A 80 16.75 -4.76 -7.57
N SER A 81 16.20 -5.91 -7.22
CA SER A 81 14.80 -6.04 -6.77
C SER A 81 14.56 -5.28 -5.47
N VAL A 82 15.51 -5.34 -4.52
CA VAL A 82 15.43 -4.59 -3.26
C VAL A 82 15.51 -3.07 -3.51
N ILE A 83 16.42 -2.62 -4.37
CA ILE A 83 16.54 -1.19 -4.72
C ILE A 83 15.25 -0.72 -5.43
N GLY A 84 14.74 -1.50 -6.39
CA GLY A 84 13.47 -1.21 -7.05
C GLY A 84 12.28 -1.15 -6.09
N PHE A 85 12.24 -2.03 -5.09
CA PHE A 85 11.24 -1.99 -4.02
C PHE A 85 11.37 -0.73 -3.16
N LEU A 86 12.58 -0.35 -2.74
CA LEU A 86 12.79 0.86 -1.93
C LEU A 86 12.39 2.13 -2.68
N ILE A 87 12.71 2.24 -3.97
CA ILE A 87 12.30 3.38 -4.80
C ILE A 87 10.78 3.40 -4.97
N THR A 88 10.16 2.24 -5.20
CA THR A 88 8.70 2.11 -5.28
C THR A 88 8.01 2.56 -3.99
N ALA A 89 8.51 2.08 -2.85
CA ALA A 89 8.02 2.47 -1.53
C ALA A 89 8.20 3.98 -1.30
N ALA A 90 9.31 4.56 -1.73
CA ALA A 90 9.54 6.00 -1.67
C ALA A 90 8.52 6.78 -2.52
N VAL A 91 8.22 6.35 -3.74
CA VAL A 91 7.21 6.99 -4.59
C VAL A 91 5.83 6.95 -3.94
N ILE A 92 5.40 5.78 -3.43
CA ILE A 92 4.13 5.64 -2.72
C ILE A 92 4.09 6.56 -1.49
N PHE A 93 5.18 6.58 -0.71
CA PHE A 93 5.28 7.41 0.48
C PHE A 93 5.17 8.90 0.14
N PHE A 94 5.88 9.38 -0.88
CA PHE A 94 5.87 10.80 -1.25
C PHE A 94 4.56 11.25 -1.92
N VAL A 95 3.94 10.40 -2.74
CA VAL A 95 2.75 10.75 -3.53
C VAL A 95 1.44 10.55 -2.74
N ILE A 96 1.38 9.57 -1.84
CA ILE A 96 0.14 9.23 -1.12
C ILE A 96 0.28 9.55 0.37
N VAL A 97 1.26 8.93 1.05
CA VAL A 97 1.35 8.99 2.51
C VAL A 97 1.64 10.40 3.01
N LYS A 98 2.61 11.09 2.40
CA LYS A 98 3.01 12.45 2.77
C LYS A 98 1.86 13.47 2.62
N PRO A 99 1.17 13.58 1.47
CA PRO A 99 0.06 14.54 1.35
C PRO A 99 -1.11 14.17 2.25
N VAL A 100 -1.49 12.89 2.36
CA VAL A 100 -2.56 12.47 3.28
C VAL A 100 -2.21 12.82 4.73
N ASN A 101 -0.99 12.53 5.18
CA ASN A 101 -0.55 12.87 6.53
C ASN A 101 -0.51 14.40 6.75
N THR A 102 -0.12 15.17 5.72
CA THR A 102 -0.11 16.63 5.79
C THR A 102 -1.53 17.21 5.85
N LEU A 103 -2.48 16.66 5.08
CA LEU A 103 -3.89 17.05 5.11
C LEU A 103 -4.53 16.72 6.46
N MET A 104 -4.29 15.51 6.97
CA MET A 104 -4.75 15.08 8.30
C MET A 104 -4.19 15.98 9.41
N ALA A 105 -2.90 16.36 9.34
CA ALA A 105 -2.29 17.29 10.27
C ALA A 105 -2.90 18.71 10.20
N LYS A 106 -3.33 19.15 9.02
CA LYS A 106 -4.04 20.43 8.83
C LYS A 106 -5.47 20.38 9.35
N MET A 107 -6.18 19.25 9.18
CA MET A 107 -7.53 19.06 9.71
C MET A 107 -7.53 19.00 11.24
N LYS A 108 -6.58 18.29 11.86
CA LYS A 108 -6.40 18.30 13.33
C LYS A 108 -6.08 19.69 13.88
N ARG A 109 -5.25 20.48 13.18
CA ARG A 109 -4.99 21.87 13.57
C ARG A 109 -6.19 22.81 13.42
N ALA A 110 -7.12 22.50 12.52
CA ALA A 110 -8.37 23.24 12.39
C ALA A 110 -9.35 22.91 13.53
N GLU A 111 -9.32 21.69 14.06
CA GLU A 111 -10.07 21.29 15.26
C GLU A 111 -9.58 21.99 16.54
N ASP A 112 -8.30 22.36 16.64
CA ASP A 112 -7.78 23.12 17.80
C ASP A 112 -8.25 24.59 17.86
N VAL A 113 -8.78 25.13 16.74
CA VAL A 113 -9.23 26.54 16.62
C VAL A 113 -10.76 26.65 16.62
N ALA A 114 -11.48 25.57 16.32
CA ALA A 114 -12.93 25.51 16.47
C ALA A 114 -13.27 25.19 17.93
N PRO A 115 -14.26 25.86 18.56
CA PRO A 115 -14.83 25.37 19.82
C PRO A 115 -15.22 23.90 19.63
N PRO A 116 -14.93 23.00 20.59
CA PRO A 116 -15.26 21.60 20.44
C PRO A 116 -16.73 21.47 20.04
N PRO A 117 -17.05 20.62 19.04
CA PRO A 117 -18.43 20.40 18.66
C PRO A 117 -19.23 20.03 19.91
N PRO A 118 -20.48 20.52 20.05
CA PRO A 118 -21.30 20.17 21.19
C PRO A 118 -21.29 18.65 21.35
N PRO A 119 -21.05 18.13 22.57
CA PRO A 119 -20.99 16.69 22.78
C PRO A 119 -22.22 16.04 22.17
N ALA A 120 -22.04 14.89 21.52
CA ALA A 120 -23.14 14.15 20.91
C ALA A 120 -24.29 13.99 21.92
N ALA A 121 -25.54 14.04 21.45
CA ALA A 121 -26.72 14.01 22.33
C ALA A 121 -26.68 12.84 23.32
N ASP A 122 -26.16 11.69 22.91
CA ASP A 122 -25.97 10.53 23.77
C ASP A 122 -24.95 10.79 24.88
N ILE A 123 -23.87 11.50 24.59
CA ILE A 123 -22.84 11.88 25.58
C ILE A 123 -23.41 12.89 26.59
N VAL A 124 -24.27 13.80 26.13
CA VAL A 124 -24.98 14.76 27.00
C VAL A 124 -25.94 14.01 27.93
N LEU A 125 -26.79 13.15 27.38
CA LEU A 125 -27.72 12.31 28.16
C LEU A 125 -26.99 11.42 29.16
N LEU A 126 -25.88 10.80 28.77
CA LEU A 126 -25.06 9.98 29.69
C LEU A 126 -24.41 10.82 30.80
N THR A 127 -24.06 12.07 30.51
CA THR A 127 -23.53 13.00 31.52
C THR A 127 -24.62 13.41 32.51
N GLU A 128 -25.82 13.72 32.01
CA GLU A 128 -26.99 14.00 32.85
C GLU A 128 -27.37 12.80 33.71
N ILE A 129 -27.41 11.59 33.15
CA ILE A 129 -27.68 10.34 33.89
C ILE A 129 -26.63 10.11 34.99
N ARG A 130 -25.34 10.32 34.69
CA ARG A 130 -24.25 10.20 35.68
C ARG A 130 -24.44 11.17 36.83
N ASP A 131 -24.80 12.42 36.53
CA ASP A 131 -24.96 13.47 37.52
C ASP A 131 -26.23 13.28 38.37
N LEU A 132 -27.28 12.70 37.79
CA LEU A 132 -28.48 12.26 38.52
C LEU A 132 -28.21 11.07 39.45
N LEU A 133 -27.35 10.13 39.05
CA LEU A 133 -26.96 8.97 39.87
C LEU A 133 -25.98 9.30 41.01
N LYS A 134 -25.32 10.46 40.96
CA LYS A 134 -24.40 10.93 42.00
C LYS A 134 -25.10 11.59 43.19
N LYS A 135 -26.39 11.89 43.08
CA LYS A 135 -27.25 12.34 44.19
C LYS A 135 -27.93 11.16 44.85
#